data_AF-X0TIK8-F1
#
_entry.id   AF-X0TIK8-F1
#
_cell.length_a   1.000
_cell.length_b   1.000
_cell.length_c   1.000
_cell.angle_alpha   90.00
_cell.angle_beta   90.00
_cell.angle_gamma   90.00
#
_symmetry.space_group_name_H-M   'P 1'
#
loop_
_entity.id
_entity.type
_entity.pdbx_description
1 polymer ?
#
loop_
_entity_poly.entity_id
_entity_poly.type
_entity_poly.pdbx_seq_one_letter_code
_entity_poly.pdbx_strand_id
1 'polypeptide(L)'
;SRLLLRMDPPTLENNLADCQRIQTWLQKAAGISSMQTGLKVIRRMPQILRDNDFTVTATIGRRRGVAEIMDIEGGDTSARNIIAVVDAGTSTIVVHLVDSATTETIGAQACFNSQATYGREVTARMIAAEKRGPDRLQHLLVEDINGLIAALAGECDVSLKDITAAVCAGNTAMMHFLLGLPTDNIRRKPYIAVSTEPPPFRAAEVGIKINPRGLLFAVPGIGGWVGGDLAAGILATGLYQMDGTGMLVDVGTNGEIIIGNSEWLIACSASAGP
;
A
#
# COMPACT_ATOMS: atom_id res chain seq x y z
N SER A 1 0.66 6.45 9.98
CA SER A 1 -0.17 7.03 11.05
C SER A 1 0.08 8.53 11.11
N ARG A 2 -0.86 9.29 11.66
CA ARG A 2 -0.66 10.70 12.03
C ARG A 2 -0.76 10.83 13.55
N LEU A 3 0.21 11.51 14.16
CA LEU A 3 0.30 11.64 15.62
C LEU A 3 0.27 13.12 15.99
N LEU A 4 -0.54 13.49 16.97
CA LEU A 4 -0.51 14.81 17.58
C LEU A 4 0.64 14.91 18.59
N LEU A 5 1.51 15.89 18.42
CA LEU A 5 2.63 16.18 19.29
C LEU A 5 2.34 17.50 20.02
N ARG A 6 2.31 17.42 21.34
CA ARG A 6 2.33 18.61 22.22
C ARG A 6 3.68 18.62 22.91
N MET A 7 4.52 19.58 22.54
CA MET A 7 5.89 19.68 23.05
C MET A 7 6.08 21.02 23.75
N ASP A 8 6.98 21.05 24.74
CA ASP A 8 7.36 22.30 25.38
C ASP A 8 8.24 23.15 24.45
N PRO A 9 8.06 24.49 24.44
CA PRO A 9 8.96 25.41 23.77
C PRO A 9 10.41 25.26 24.25
N PRO A 10 11.41 25.64 23.42
CA PRO A 10 12.81 25.61 23.82
C PRO A 10 13.09 26.59 24.96
N THR A 11 13.90 26.16 25.93
CA THR A 11 14.39 26.98 27.05
C THR A 11 15.91 26.91 27.11
N LEU A 12 16.54 27.70 27.98
CA LEU A 12 17.99 27.58 28.23
C LEU A 12 18.38 26.20 28.79
N GLU A 13 17.51 25.60 29.60
CA GLU A 13 17.70 24.27 30.19
C GLU A 13 17.40 23.13 29.19
N ASN A 14 16.54 23.40 28.19
CA ASN A 14 16.16 22.45 27.14
C ASN A 14 16.27 23.09 25.75
N ASN A 15 17.53 23.24 25.31
CA ASN A 15 17.92 23.84 24.04
C ASN A 15 18.03 22.82 22.88
N LEU A 16 17.34 21.68 22.97
CA LEU A 16 17.31 20.69 21.90
C LEU A 16 16.85 21.31 20.58
N ALA A 17 17.58 21.00 19.51
CA ALA A 17 17.22 21.39 18.16
C ALA A 17 15.88 20.76 17.74
N ASP A 18 15.15 21.45 16.87
CA ASP A 18 13.75 21.14 16.51
C ASP A 18 13.57 19.69 16.01
N CYS A 19 14.50 19.19 15.18
CA CYS A 19 14.45 17.83 14.67
C CYS A 19 14.63 16.79 15.78
N GLN A 20 15.64 16.99 16.64
CA GLN A 20 15.88 16.13 17.81
C GLN A 20 14.72 16.17 18.79
N ARG A 21 14.10 17.34 19.01
CA ARG A 21 12.94 17.49 19.89
C ARG A 21 11.78 16.59 19.46
N ILE A 22 11.43 16.61 18.17
CA ILE A 22 10.39 15.75 17.60
C ILE A 22 10.79 14.28 17.67
N GLN A 23 12.02 13.95 17.30
CA GLN A 23 12.52 12.58 17.32
C GLN A 23 12.50 11.99 18.73
N THR A 24 12.98 12.73 19.74
CA THR A 24 12.94 12.29 21.14
C THR A 24 11.51 12.11 21.63
N TRP A 25 10.59 12.99 21.23
CA TRP A 25 9.17 12.83 21.56
C TRP A 25 8.60 11.54 20.96
N LEU A 26 8.80 11.30 19.67
CA LEU A 26 8.30 10.12 18.96
C LEU A 26 8.92 8.81 19.45
N GLN A 27 10.22 8.83 19.81
CA GLN A 27 10.89 7.69 20.44
C GLN A 27 10.19 7.27 21.73
N LYS A 28 9.91 8.25 22.61
CA LYS A 28 9.25 8.00 23.90
C LYS A 28 7.79 7.60 23.75
N ALA A 29 7.04 8.28 22.88
CA ALA A 29 5.59 8.08 22.77
C ALA A 29 5.19 6.86 21.93
N ALA A 30 5.95 6.53 20.88
CA ALA A 30 5.55 5.53 19.89
C ALA A 30 6.48 4.31 19.82
N GLY A 31 7.48 4.21 20.71
CA GLY A 31 8.42 3.08 20.77
C GLY A 31 9.30 2.94 19.52
N ILE A 32 9.53 4.03 18.80
CA ILE A 32 10.24 4.02 17.52
C ILE A 32 11.73 4.19 17.76
N SER A 33 12.53 3.14 17.56
CA SER A 33 13.97 3.16 17.83
C SER A 33 14.80 3.81 16.72
N SER A 34 14.39 3.68 15.45
CA SER A 34 15.10 4.23 14.29
C SER A 34 14.20 5.14 13.46
N MET A 35 14.65 6.38 13.26
CA MET A 35 13.91 7.40 12.51
C MET A 35 14.78 8.13 11.50
N GLN A 36 14.16 8.45 10.37
CA GLN A 36 14.70 9.36 9.38
C GLN A 36 13.72 10.48 9.05
N THR A 37 14.23 11.57 8.47
CA THR A 37 13.42 12.72 8.07
C THR A 37 14.02 13.34 6.82
N GLY A 38 13.16 13.67 5.85
CA GLY A 38 13.60 14.29 4.60
C GLY A 38 13.92 15.77 4.78
N LEU A 39 14.88 16.27 3.98
CA LEU A 39 15.33 17.67 4.01
C LEU A 39 14.20 18.71 3.88
N LYS A 40 13.19 18.43 3.06
CA LYS A 40 12.03 19.33 2.87
C LYS A 40 11.25 19.55 4.17
N VAL A 41 11.12 18.51 5.00
CA VAL A 41 10.45 18.59 6.30
C VAL A 41 11.33 19.38 7.27
N ILE A 42 12.63 19.05 7.34
CA ILE A 42 13.60 19.75 8.21
C ILE A 42 13.62 21.25 7.95
N ARG A 43 13.59 21.68 6.68
CA ARG A 43 13.59 23.11 6.32
C ARG A 43 12.34 23.87 6.79
N ARG A 44 11.17 23.22 6.82
CA ARG A 44 9.88 23.85 7.17
C ARG A 44 9.58 23.77 8.66
N MET A 45 10.12 22.77 9.33
CA MET A 45 9.82 22.42 10.72
C MET A 45 10.00 23.58 11.72
N PRO A 46 11.09 24.38 11.70
CA PRO A 46 11.29 25.44 12.69
C PRO A 46 10.18 26.49 12.71
N GLN A 47 9.69 26.86 11.52
CA GLN A 47 8.62 27.83 11.37
C GLN A 47 7.29 27.24 11.83
N ILE A 48 6.93 26.04 11.37
CA ILE A 48 5.68 25.37 11.73
C ILE A 48 5.57 25.18 13.25
N LEU A 49 6.66 24.79 13.91
CA LEU A 49 6.66 24.62 15.37
C LEU A 49 6.35 25.92 16.11
N ARG A 50 6.99 27.03 15.71
CA ARG A 50 6.83 28.33 16.37
C ARG A 50 5.45 28.94 16.09
N ASP A 51 4.95 28.81 14.88
CA ASP A 51 3.65 29.35 14.48
C ASP A 51 2.46 28.64 15.15
N ASN A 52 2.70 27.47 15.76
CA ASN A 52 1.66 26.63 16.36
C ASN A 52 1.95 26.29 17.82
N ASP A 53 2.74 27.11 18.53
CA ASP A 53 3.08 26.93 19.94
C ASP A 53 3.52 25.49 20.28
N PHE A 54 4.35 24.91 19.40
CA PHE A 54 4.88 23.55 19.51
C PHE A 54 3.81 22.44 19.60
N THR A 55 2.58 22.75 19.17
CA THR A 55 1.50 21.78 18.93
C THR A 55 1.39 21.50 17.44
N VAL A 56 1.83 20.31 17.03
CA VAL A 56 1.93 19.92 15.62
C VAL A 56 1.51 18.47 15.41
N THR A 57 1.09 18.13 14.20
CA THR A 57 0.82 16.74 13.81
C THR A 57 1.93 16.23 12.92
N ALA A 58 2.53 15.09 13.28
CA ALA A 58 3.53 14.41 12.46
C ALA A 58 2.91 13.23 11.71
N THR A 59 3.10 13.19 10.39
CA THR A 59 2.75 12.02 9.57
C THR A 59 3.92 11.05 9.55
N ILE A 60 3.72 9.84 10.09
CA ILE A 60 4.74 8.80 10.22
C ILE A 60 4.47 7.64 9.28
N GLY A 61 5.44 7.36 8.41
CA GLY A 61 5.49 6.15 7.58
C GLY A 61 6.43 5.12 8.20
N ARG A 62 6.03 3.85 8.22
CA ARG A 62 6.88 2.75 8.72
C ARG A 62 7.33 1.87 7.56
N ARG A 63 8.64 1.65 7.47
CA ARG A 63 9.28 0.77 6.49
C ARG A 63 10.07 -0.28 7.26
N ARG A 64 9.45 -1.42 7.53
CA ARG A 64 10.02 -2.48 8.37
C ARG A 64 10.50 -1.88 9.71
N GLY A 65 11.77 -2.05 10.07
CA GLY A 65 12.36 -1.57 11.32
C GLY A 65 12.69 -0.06 11.37
N VAL A 66 12.41 0.72 10.33
CA VAL A 66 12.71 2.15 10.29
C VAL A 66 11.44 2.96 10.08
N ALA A 67 11.21 3.96 10.94
CA ALA A 67 10.14 4.92 10.72
C ALA A 67 10.67 6.19 10.06
N GLU A 68 9.76 6.93 9.46
CA GLU A 68 10.06 8.17 8.78
C GLU A 68 9.02 9.22 9.10
N ILE A 69 9.49 10.42 9.43
CA ILE A 69 8.66 11.62 9.44
C ILE A 69 8.45 12.05 7.99
N MET A 70 7.28 11.72 7.45
CA MET A 70 6.90 12.00 6.08
C MET A 70 6.52 13.48 5.92
N ASP A 71 5.73 14.03 6.84
CA ASP A 71 5.37 15.45 6.85
C ASP A 71 5.07 15.94 8.28
N ILE A 72 5.02 17.26 8.45
CA ILE A 72 4.62 17.93 9.69
C ILE A 72 3.65 19.06 9.35
N GLU A 73 2.57 19.12 10.11
CA GLU A 73 1.51 20.12 10.00
C GLU A 73 1.27 20.81 11.34
N GLY A 74 0.85 22.08 11.30
CA GLY A 74 0.48 22.83 12.50
C GLY A 74 -0.84 22.35 13.09
N GLY A 75 -0.96 22.33 14.42
CA GLY A 75 -2.17 21.94 15.13
C GLY A 75 -2.48 20.43 15.06
N ASP A 76 -3.76 20.09 15.25
CA ASP A 76 -4.25 18.71 15.23
C ASP A 76 -4.91 18.37 13.88
N THR A 77 -4.16 17.64 13.06
CA THR A 77 -4.62 17.04 11.79
C THR A 77 -4.63 15.52 11.86
N SER A 78 -4.59 14.94 13.07
CA SER A 78 -4.43 13.49 13.28
C SER A 78 -5.58 12.66 12.71
N ALA A 79 -6.80 13.22 12.71
CA ALA A 79 -7.99 12.61 12.13
C ALA A 79 -7.97 12.54 10.59
N ARG A 80 -7.10 13.28 9.90
CA ARG A 80 -7.07 13.35 8.43
C ARG A 80 -6.08 12.34 7.86
N ASN A 81 -6.28 11.05 8.14
CA ASN A 81 -5.36 10.02 7.68
C ASN A 81 -6.08 8.90 6.93
N ILE A 82 -6.00 8.94 5.61
CA ILE A 82 -6.69 8.04 4.70
C ILE A 82 -5.69 7.07 4.06
N ILE A 83 -6.16 5.85 3.78
CA ILE A 83 -5.42 4.81 3.08
C ILE A 83 -6.23 4.43 1.83
N ALA A 84 -5.58 4.32 0.68
CA ALA A 84 -6.17 3.70 -0.50
C ALA A 84 -5.94 2.19 -0.42
N VAL A 85 -6.99 1.39 -0.43
CA VAL A 85 -6.91 -0.08 -0.52
C VAL A 85 -7.29 -0.48 -1.93
N VAL A 86 -6.40 -1.19 -2.61
CA VAL A 86 -6.52 -1.52 -4.03
C VAL A 86 -6.56 -3.03 -4.20
N ASP A 87 -7.62 -3.53 -4.82
CA ASP A 87 -7.67 -4.88 -5.37
C ASP A 87 -7.42 -4.82 -6.88
N ALA A 88 -6.22 -5.24 -7.28
CA ALA A 88 -5.74 -5.22 -8.65
C ALA A 88 -6.08 -6.55 -9.34
N GLY A 89 -7.37 -6.76 -9.60
CA GLY A 89 -7.87 -7.92 -10.32
C GLY A 89 -7.50 -7.91 -11.81
N THR A 90 -7.53 -9.10 -12.42
CA THR A 90 -7.21 -9.24 -13.85
C THR A 90 -8.27 -8.57 -14.73
N SER A 91 -9.55 -8.69 -14.36
CA SER A 91 -10.67 -8.11 -15.13
C SER A 91 -11.14 -6.76 -14.60
N THR A 92 -11.13 -6.59 -13.28
CA THR A 92 -11.64 -5.41 -12.59
C THR A 92 -10.58 -4.93 -11.60
N ILE A 93 -10.43 -3.62 -11.47
CA ILE A 93 -9.64 -2.99 -10.43
C ILE A 93 -10.61 -2.29 -9.50
N VAL A 94 -10.48 -2.51 -8.19
CA VAL A 94 -11.32 -1.88 -7.17
C VAL A 94 -10.43 -1.06 -6.24
N VAL A 95 -10.86 0.15 -5.91
CA VAL A 95 -10.20 1.01 -4.92
C VAL A 95 -11.21 1.40 -3.85
N HIS A 96 -10.80 1.26 -2.59
CA HIS A 96 -11.48 1.81 -1.43
C HIS A 96 -10.62 2.93 -0.83
N LEU A 97 -11.25 4.05 -0.45
CA LEU A 97 -10.65 4.98 0.51
C LEU A 97 -11.10 4.58 1.91
N VAL A 98 -10.14 4.39 2.81
CA VAL A 98 -10.38 3.89 4.16
C VAL A 98 -9.81 4.86 5.18
N ASP A 99 -10.60 5.18 6.21
CA ASP A 99 -10.09 5.92 7.36
C ASP A 99 -9.13 5.03 8.15
N SER A 100 -7.90 5.48 8.35
CA SER A 100 -6.87 4.65 8.99
C SER A 100 -7.08 4.42 10.50
N ALA A 101 -7.87 5.26 11.15
CA ALA A 101 -8.14 5.18 12.58
C ALA A 101 -9.35 4.29 12.86
N THR A 102 -10.44 4.45 12.09
CA THR A 102 -11.66 3.65 12.27
C THR A 102 -11.67 2.37 11.44
N THR A 103 -10.82 2.27 10.41
CA THR A 103 -10.81 1.20 9.40
C THR A 103 -12.09 1.11 8.57
N GLU A 104 -12.93 2.14 8.60
CA GLU A 104 -14.17 2.21 7.83
C GLU A 104 -13.90 2.69 6.40
N THR A 105 -14.64 2.13 5.44
CA THR A 105 -14.61 2.59 4.04
C THR A 105 -15.38 3.90 3.93
N ILE A 106 -14.72 4.92 3.42
CA ILE A 106 -15.28 6.24 3.11
C ILE A 106 -15.99 6.21 1.75
N GLY A 107 -15.39 5.52 0.78
CA GLY A 107 -15.93 5.34 -0.56
C GLY A 107 -15.21 4.22 -1.30
N ALA A 108 -15.89 3.64 -2.28
CA ALA A 108 -15.33 2.59 -3.13
C ALA A 108 -15.76 2.78 -4.58
N GLN A 109 -14.83 2.55 -5.50
CA GLN A 109 -15.08 2.58 -6.93
C GLN A 109 -14.32 1.45 -7.63
N ALA A 110 -14.82 1.06 -8.79
CA ALA A 110 -14.22 0.03 -9.62
C ALA A 110 -14.21 0.44 -11.09
N CYS A 111 -13.22 -0.04 -11.83
CA CYS A 111 -13.20 0.05 -13.28
C CYS A 111 -12.75 -1.27 -13.89
N PHE A 112 -13.04 -1.46 -15.19
CA PHE A 112 -12.40 -2.53 -15.94
C PHE A 112 -10.90 -2.27 -16.05
N ASN A 113 -10.12 -3.35 -15.98
CA ASN A 113 -8.69 -3.29 -16.11
C ASN A 113 -8.29 -3.04 -17.57
N SER A 114 -7.71 -1.88 -17.86
CA SER A 114 -7.34 -1.43 -19.20
C SER A 114 -6.28 -2.32 -19.87
N GLN A 115 -5.55 -3.13 -19.08
CA GLN A 115 -4.65 -4.15 -19.60
C GLN A 115 -5.37 -5.26 -20.39
N ALA A 116 -6.71 -5.34 -20.34
CA ALA A 116 -7.50 -6.28 -21.14
C ALA A 116 -7.23 -6.18 -22.65
N THR A 117 -6.76 -5.01 -23.14
CA THR A 117 -6.28 -4.81 -24.52
C THR A 117 -5.11 -5.72 -24.92
N TYR A 118 -4.36 -6.26 -23.94
CA TYR A 118 -3.25 -7.20 -24.13
C TYR A 118 -3.62 -8.67 -23.85
N GLY A 119 -4.88 -8.91 -23.50
CA GLY A 119 -5.41 -10.24 -23.21
C GLY A 119 -6.34 -10.24 -22.00
N ARG A 120 -7.37 -11.09 -22.07
CA ARG A 120 -8.28 -11.36 -20.94
C ARG A 120 -7.54 -12.05 -19.80
N GLU A 121 -6.71 -13.02 -20.14
CA GLU A 121 -5.91 -13.80 -19.21
C GLU A 121 -4.57 -13.16 -18.88
N VAL A 122 -4.11 -13.34 -17.65
CA VAL A 122 -2.81 -12.83 -17.19
C VAL A 122 -1.63 -13.43 -17.97
N THR A 123 -1.76 -14.69 -18.40
CA THR A 123 -0.74 -15.38 -19.23
C THR A 123 -0.52 -14.68 -20.56
N ALA A 124 -1.57 -14.16 -21.20
CA ALA A 124 -1.44 -13.43 -22.45
C ALA A 124 -0.73 -12.08 -22.25
N ARG A 125 -1.02 -11.41 -21.14
CA ARG A 125 -0.34 -10.15 -20.75
C ARG A 125 1.15 -10.39 -20.48
N MET A 126 1.51 -11.48 -19.80
CA MET A 126 2.91 -11.85 -19.59
C MET A 126 3.66 -12.11 -20.91
N ILE A 127 3.04 -12.77 -21.90
CA ILE A 127 3.63 -12.92 -23.26
C ILE A 127 3.85 -11.55 -23.91
N ALA A 128 2.89 -10.63 -23.77
CA ALA A 128 3.02 -9.31 -24.34
C ALA A 128 4.16 -8.52 -23.67
N ALA A 129 4.27 -8.59 -22.34
CA ALA A 129 5.32 -7.96 -21.55
C ALA A 129 6.71 -8.49 -21.93
N GLU A 130 6.85 -9.80 -22.10
CA GLU A 130 8.10 -10.44 -22.53
C GLU A 130 8.57 -9.92 -23.90
N LYS A 131 7.63 -9.65 -24.82
CA LYS A 131 7.96 -9.16 -26.17
C LYS A 131 8.19 -7.66 -26.26
N ARG A 132 7.55 -6.86 -25.40
CA ARG A 132 7.45 -5.39 -25.54
C ARG A 132 7.91 -4.60 -24.32
N GLY A 133 8.30 -5.27 -23.23
CA GLY A 133 8.54 -4.68 -21.91
C GLY A 133 7.27 -4.56 -21.06
N PRO A 134 7.40 -4.45 -19.72
CA PRO A 134 6.27 -4.33 -18.81
C PRO A 134 5.67 -2.92 -18.77
N ASP A 135 6.41 -1.91 -19.22
CA ASP A 135 6.10 -0.48 -19.01
C ASP A 135 4.69 -0.08 -19.44
N ARG A 136 4.21 -0.59 -20.58
CA ARG A 136 2.87 -0.22 -21.06
C ARG A 136 1.76 -0.84 -20.22
N LEU A 137 1.93 -2.08 -19.75
CA LEU A 137 0.98 -2.73 -18.85
C LEU A 137 0.99 -2.07 -17.47
N GLN A 138 2.18 -1.71 -16.98
CA GLN A 138 2.36 -0.96 -15.75
C GLN A 138 1.64 0.39 -15.81
N HIS A 139 1.87 1.13 -16.89
CA HIS A 139 1.28 2.45 -17.08
C HIS A 139 -0.25 2.41 -17.11
N LEU A 140 -0.85 1.48 -17.86
CA LEU A 140 -2.30 1.30 -17.90
C LEU A 140 -2.89 1.03 -16.51
N LEU A 141 -2.26 0.13 -15.75
CA LEU A 141 -2.73 -0.22 -14.40
C LEU A 141 -2.61 0.97 -13.43
N VAL A 142 -1.52 1.73 -13.52
CA VAL A 142 -1.33 2.95 -12.70
C VAL A 142 -2.30 4.05 -13.10
N GLU A 143 -2.62 4.22 -14.38
CA GLU A 143 -3.64 5.17 -14.84
C GLU A 143 -5.01 4.80 -14.31
N ASP A 144 -5.42 3.54 -14.40
CA ASP A 144 -6.70 3.05 -13.85
C ASP A 144 -6.80 3.32 -12.35
N ILE A 145 -5.79 2.93 -11.57
CA ILE A 145 -5.76 3.14 -10.10
C ILE A 145 -5.80 4.63 -9.76
N ASN A 146 -5.00 5.46 -10.46
CA ASN A 146 -5.00 6.91 -10.23
C ASN A 146 -6.33 7.57 -10.59
N GLY A 147 -6.99 7.09 -11.64
CA GLY A 147 -8.33 7.55 -12.02
C GLY A 147 -9.34 7.29 -10.91
N LEU A 148 -9.37 6.06 -10.39
CA LEU A 148 -10.24 5.68 -9.27
C LEU A 148 -9.93 6.49 -8.00
N ILE A 149 -8.66 6.64 -7.62
CA ILE A 149 -8.25 7.43 -6.46
C ILE A 149 -8.69 8.89 -6.61
N ALA A 150 -8.47 9.50 -7.78
CA ALA A 150 -8.82 10.90 -8.02
C ALA A 150 -10.34 11.13 -8.01
N ALA A 151 -11.10 10.21 -8.60
CA ALA A 151 -12.56 10.27 -8.60
C ALA A 151 -13.12 10.13 -7.18
N LEU A 152 -12.69 9.11 -6.43
CA LEU A 152 -13.07 8.92 -5.02
C LEU A 152 -12.68 10.11 -4.14
N ALA A 153 -11.47 10.63 -4.31
CA ALA A 153 -11.00 11.79 -3.55
C ALA A 153 -11.87 13.02 -3.80
N GLY A 154 -12.30 13.25 -5.06
CA GLY A 154 -13.23 14.32 -5.40
C GLY A 154 -14.64 14.11 -4.83
N GLU A 155 -15.17 12.89 -4.91
CA GLU A 155 -16.51 12.55 -4.39
C GLU A 155 -16.61 12.63 -2.88
N CYS A 156 -15.55 12.26 -2.17
CA CYS A 156 -15.50 12.24 -0.71
C CYS A 156 -14.92 13.52 -0.08
N ASP A 157 -14.60 14.55 -0.88
CA ASP A 157 -13.90 15.78 -0.45
C ASP A 157 -12.60 15.51 0.33
N VAL A 158 -11.83 14.50 -0.12
CA VAL A 158 -10.56 14.09 0.46
C VAL A 158 -9.40 14.68 -0.35
N SER A 159 -8.49 15.38 0.33
CA SER A 159 -7.24 15.81 -0.28
C SER A 159 -6.32 14.62 -0.56
N LEU A 160 -5.74 14.53 -1.76
CA LEU A 160 -4.74 13.50 -2.09
C LEU A 160 -3.55 13.49 -1.12
N LYS A 161 -3.24 14.62 -0.46
CA LYS A 161 -2.18 14.70 0.56
C LYS A 161 -2.54 13.97 1.86
N ASP A 162 -3.83 13.79 2.12
CA ASP A 162 -4.33 13.07 3.30
C ASP A 162 -4.42 11.57 3.07
N ILE A 163 -4.31 11.12 1.81
CA ILE A 163 -4.06 9.71 1.47
C ILE A 163 -2.56 9.42 1.67
N THR A 164 -2.21 8.84 2.83
CA THR A 164 -0.79 8.69 3.22
C THR A 164 -0.20 7.34 2.87
N ALA A 165 -1.03 6.36 2.52
CA ALA A 165 -0.58 5.06 2.06
C ALA A 165 -1.54 4.46 1.02
N ALA A 166 -1.00 3.57 0.19
CA ALA A 166 -1.75 2.65 -0.65
C ALA A 166 -1.39 1.22 -0.26
N VAL A 167 -2.38 0.35 -0.09
CA VAL A 167 -2.21 -1.08 0.14
C VAL A 167 -2.81 -1.82 -1.04
N CYS A 168 -2.00 -2.55 -1.78
CA CYS A 168 -2.39 -3.19 -3.03
C CYS A 168 -2.31 -4.71 -2.90
N ALA A 169 -3.42 -5.38 -3.18
CA ALA A 169 -3.54 -6.82 -3.31
C ALA A 169 -3.86 -7.20 -4.77
N GLY A 170 -3.55 -8.42 -5.15
CA GLY A 170 -3.74 -8.93 -6.50
C GLY A 170 -2.86 -10.15 -6.74
N ASN A 171 -3.16 -10.89 -7.80
CA ASN A 171 -2.34 -12.04 -8.15
C ASN A 171 -0.91 -11.61 -8.46
N THR A 172 0.03 -12.56 -8.41
CA THR A 172 1.47 -12.27 -8.48
C THR A 172 1.85 -11.46 -9.73
N ALA A 173 1.30 -11.81 -10.89
CA ALA A 173 1.61 -11.10 -12.14
C ALA A 173 0.99 -9.69 -12.18
N MET A 174 -0.21 -9.48 -11.61
CA MET A 174 -0.78 -8.13 -11.46
C MET A 174 0.09 -7.23 -10.58
N MET A 175 0.62 -7.76 -9.48
CA MET A 175 1.55 -7.02 -8.61
C MET A 175 2.89 -6.74 -9.30
N HIS A 176 3.39 -7.65 -10.14
CA HIS A 176 4.59 -7.40 -10.94
C HIS A 176 4.34 -6.30 -11.97
N PHE A 177 3.20 -6.32 -12.66
CA PHE A 177 2.85 -5.24 -13.58
C PHE A 177 2.73 -3.90 -12.86
N LEU A 178 2.07 -3.83 -11.70
CA LEU A 178 1.95 -2.59 -10.94
C LEU A 178 3.32 -2.00 -10.60
N LEU A 179 4.25 -2.86 -10.16
CA LEU A 179 5.60 -2.47 -9.75
C LEU A 179 6.59 -2.34 -10.92
N GLY A 180 6.18 -2.58 -12.17
CA GLY A 180 7.06 -2.57 -13.33
C GLY A 180 8.13 -3.67 -13.33
N LEU A 181 7.88 -4.77 -12.62
CA LEU A 181 8.80 -5.90 -12.53
C LEU A 181 8.64 -6.85 -13.73
N PRO A 182 9.72 -7.51 -14.18
CA PRO A 182 9.63 -8.52 -15.24
C PRO A 182 8.83 -9.75 -14.79
N THR A 183 8.05 -10.32 -15.70
CA THR A 183 7.15 -11.47 -15.44
C THR A 183 7.57 -12.76 -16.13
N ASP A 184 8.66 -12.74 -16.89
CA ASP A 184 9.13 -13.80 -17.78
C ASP A 184 9.26 -15.15 -17.08
N ASN A 185 9.84 -15.13 -15.87
CA ASN A 185 10.15 -16.33 -15.11
C ASN A 185 8.95 -16.87 -14.32
N ILE A 186 7.86 -16.11 -14.17
CA ILE A 186 6.63 -16.59 -13.52
C ILE A 186 6.01 -17.72 -14.33
N ARG A 187 6.00 -17.57 -15.66
CA ARG A 187 5.40 -18.54 -16.60
C ARG A 187 6.35 -19.66 -17.04
N ARG A 188 7.66 -19.51 -16.81
CA ARG A 188 8.69 -20.46 -17.26
C ARG A 188 9.14 -21.31 -16.10
N LYS A 189 9.25 -22.62 -16.28
CA LYS A 189 9.82 -23.52 -15.26
C LYS A 189 11.16 -22.95 -14.76
N PRO A 190 11.37 -22.79 -13.43
CA PRO A 190 10.57 -23.34 -12.33
C PRO A 190 9.53 -22.39 -11.69
N TYR A 191 8.97 -21.45 -12.46
CA TYR A 191 7.83 -20.57 -12.10
C TYR A 191 8.15 -19.55 -11.00
N ILE A 192 9.26 -18.85 -11.15
CA ILE A 192 9.83 -17.98 -10.11
C ILE A 192 9.46 -16.52 -10.38
N ALA A 193 8.79 -15.91 -9.39
CA ALA A 193 8.54 -14.48 -9.32
C ALA A 193 9.79 -13.71 -8.90
N VAL A 194 9.88 -12.42 -9.26
CA VAL A 194 10.98 -11.54 -8.84
C VAL A 194 10.92 -11.31 -7.32
N SER A 195 9.72 -11.05 -6.81
CA SER A 195 9.47 -10.90 -5.39
C SER A 195 8.01 -11.25 -5.09
N THR A 196 7.78 -12.02 -4.03
CA THR A 196 6.45 -12.24 -3.45
C THR A 196 6.20 -11.37 -2.22
N GLU A 197 7.25 -10.85 -1.59
CA GLU A 197 7.18 -9.98 -0.41
C GLU A 197 8.07 -8.74 -0.61
N PRO A 198 7.72 -7.84 -1.54
CA PRO A 198 8.53 -6.67 -1.77
C PRO A 198 8.43 -5.70 -0.57
N PRO A 199 9.49 -4.93 -0.27
CA PRO A 199 9.44 -3.93 0.79
C PRO A 199 8.46 -2.79 0.42
N PRO A 200 8.01 -1.97 1.38
CA PRO A 200 7.21 -0.79 1.07
C PRO A 200 8.00 0.22 0.23
N PHE A 201 7.37 0.74 -0.83
CA PHE A 201 7.96 1.72 -1.76
C PHE A 201 7.42 3.11 -1.52
N ARG A 202 8.00 4.13 -2.17
CA ARG A 202 7.28 5.39 -2.37
C ARG A 202 6.17 5.15 -3.38
N ALA A 203 4.95 5.58 -3.06
CA ALA A 203 3.86 5.55 -4.05
C ALA A 203 4.23 6.33 -5.33
N ALA A 204 4.92 7.46 -5.17
CA ALA A 204 5.41 8.27 -6.28
C ALA A 204 6.44 7.57 -7.19
N GLU A 205 7.21 6.61 -6.67
CA GLU A 205 8.18 5.83 -7.47
C GLU A 205 7.46 4.85 -8.40
N VAL A 206 6.32 4.31 -7.95
CA VAL A 206 5.43 3.46 -8.75
C VAL A 206 4.56 4.31 -9.70
N GLY A 207 4.38 5.60 -9.42
CA GLY A 207 3.52 6.51 -10.18
C GLY A 207 2.10 6.68 -9.61
N ILE A 208 1.85 6.15 -8.40
CA ILE A 208 0.58 6.33 -7.68
C ILE A 208 0.51 7.73 -7.05
N LYS A 209 -0.55 8.47 -7.37
CA LYS A 209 -0.76 9.89 -7.05
C LYS A 209 -1.55 10.06 -5.75
N ILE A 210 -0.86 9.83 -4.64
CA ILE A 210 -1.33 10.14 -3.28
C ILE A 210 -0.41 11.20 -2.65
N ASN A 211 -0.28 11.22 -1.32
CA ASN A 211 0.74 12.06 -0.68
C ASN A 211 2.12 11.84 -1.35
N PRO A 212 2.87 12.89 -1.72
CA PRO A 212 4.15 12.75 -2.42
C PRO A 212 5.21 11.93 -1.67
N ARG A 213 5.06 11.78 -0.34
CA ARG A 213 5.91 10.92 0.48
C ARG A 213 5.17 9.68 0.98
N GLY A 214 3.92 9.49 0.58
CA GLY A 214 3.11 8.32 0.89
C GLY A 214 3.77 7.03 0.42
N LEU A 215 3.39 5.94 1.09
CA LEU A 215 3.96 4.62 0.89
C LEU A 215 3.01 3.72 0.13
N LEU A 216 3.56 2.86 -0.73
CA LEU A 216 2.82 1.76 -1.32
C LEU A 216 3.27 0.46 -0.67
N PHE A 217 2.31 -0.32 -0.20
CA PHE A 217 2.47 -1.65 0.37
C PHE A 217 1.84 -2.65 -0.58
N ALA A 218 2.60 -3.67 -0.98
CA ALA A 218 2.04 -4.84 -1.65
C ALA A 218 1.70 -5.88 -0.59
N VAL A 219 0.51 -6.47 -0.67
CA VAL A 219 0.19 -7.64 0.15
C VAL A 219 1.10 -8.80 -0.29
N PRO A 220 1.77 -9.50 0.65
CA PRO A 220 2.66 -10.60 0.29
C PRO A 220 1.92 -11.72 -0.45
N GLY A 221 2.48 -12.17 -1.56
CA GLY A 221 2.04 -13.38 -2.26
C GLY A 221 2.67 -14.66 -1.72
N ILE A 222 2.12 -15.81 -2.12
CA ILE A 222 2.59 -17.14 -1.69
C ILE A 222 3.58 -17.73 -2.71
N GLY A 223 3.36 -17.48 -4.01
CA GLY A 223 4.21 -18.02 -5.08
C GLY A 223 3.97 -17.35 -6.43
N GLY A 224 4.46 -17.96 -7.51
CA GLY A 224 4.33 -17.41 -8.87
C GLY A 224 2.89 -17.25 -9.36
N TRP A 225 1.97 -18.12 -8.91
CA TRP A 225 0.57 -18.18 -9.35
C TRP A 225 -0.45 -18.01 -8.22
N VAL A 226 0.02 -17.76 -7.00
CA VAL A 226 -0.82 -17.56 -5.81
C VAL A 226 -0.35 -16.26 -5.19
N GLY A 227 -1.11 -15.19 -5.41
CA GLY A 227 -0.71 -13.82 -5.08
C GLY A 227 -1.20 -13.32 -3.73
N GLY A 228 -1.13 -12.01 -3.57
CA GLY A 228 -1.49 -11.33 -2.33
C GLY A 228 -2.99 -11.13 -2.15
N ASP A 229 -3.77 -11.22 -3.24
CA ASP A 229 -5.23 -11.33 -3.21
C ASP A 229 -5.69 -12.51 -2.34
N LEU A 230 -5.12 -13.69 -2.57
CA LEU A 230 -5.45 -14.89 -1.81
C LEU A 230 -4.91 -14.85 -0.38
N ALA A 231 -3.74 -14.27 -0.16
CA ALA A 231 -3.23 -14.02 1.19
C ALA A 231 -4.15 -13.07 1.97
N ALA A 232 -4.68 -12.04 1.32
CA ALA A 232 -5.69 -11.16 1.88
C ALA A 232 -7.01 -11.92 2.18
N GLY A 233 -7.42 -12.83 1.29
CA GLY A 233 -8.57 -13.71 1.52
C GLY A 233 -8.40 -14.63 2.73
N ILE A 234 -7.22 -15.26 2.90
CA ILE A 234 -6.91 -16.06 4.11
C ILE A 234 -7.06 -15.21 5.37
N LEU A 235 -6.50 -13.99 5.36
CA LEU A 235 -6.56 -13.08 6.50
C LEU A 235 -8.00 -12.66 6.79
N ALA A 236 -8.76 -12.28 5.77
CA ALA A 236 -10.13 -11.79 5.89
C ALA A 236 -11.11 -12.88 6.39
N THR A 237 -10.90 -14.13 5.98
CA THR A 237 -11.75 -15.26 6.39
C THR A 237 -11.37 -15.86 7.74
N GLY A 238 -10.16 -15.58 8.25
CA GLY A 238 -9.65 -16.23 9.45
C GLY A 238 -9.38 -17.72 9.27
N LEU A 239 -9.21 -18.21 8.02
CA LEU A 239 -8.99 -19.63 7.73
C LEU A 239 -7.80 -20.21 8.52
N TYR A 240 -6.75 -19.39 8.70
CA TYR A 240 -5.55 -19.72 9.47
C TYR A 240 -5.78 -19.80 11.00
N GLN A 241 -7.00 -19.55 11.48
CA GLN A 241 -7.38 -19.63 12.90
C GLN A 241 -8.42 -20.73 13.14
N MET A 242 -8.89 -21.41 12.10
CA MET A 242 -9.88 -22.47 12.23
C MET A 242 -9.26 -23.72 12.87
N ASP A 243 -9.98 -24.33 13.82
CA ASP A 243 -9.61 -25.64 14.37
C ASP A 243 -9.89 -26.77 13.36
N GLY A 244 -11.00 -26.66 12.62
CA GLY A 244 -11.40 -27.61 11.58
C GLY A 244 -10.88 -27.23 10.19
N THR A 245 -10.95 -28.18 9.25
CA THR A 245 -10.58 -27.93 7.85
C THR A 245 -11.63 -27.05 7.17
N GLY A 246 -11.22 -25.85 6.77
CA GLY A 246 -11.98 -24.95 5.91
C GLY A 246 -11.45 -24.95 4.48
N MET A 247 -12.26 -24.41 3.56
CA MET A 247 -11.87 -24.19 2.18
C MET A 247 -12.31 -22.78 1.75
N LEU A 248 -11.36 -22.00 1.26
CA LEU A 248 -11.59 -20.75 0.56
C LEU A 248 -11.51 -21.03 -0.94
N VAL A 249 -12.54 -20.61 -1.68
CA VAL A 249 -12.61 -20.71 -3.13
C VAL A 249 -12.77 -19.30 -3.68
N ASP A 250 -11.76 -18.83 -4.41
CA ASP A 250 -11.83 -17.60 -5.18
C ASP A 250 -12.20 -17.95 -6.62
N VAL A 251 -13.35 -17.43 -7.05
CA VAL A 251 -13.91 -17.68 -8.38
C VAL A 251 -13.76 -16.40 -9.19
N GLY A 252 -12.66 -16.30 -9.93
CA GLY A 252 -12.38 -15.19 -10.82
C GLY A 252 -12.00 -15.66 -12.22
N THR A 253 -11.21 -14.85 -12.92
CA THR A 253 -10.59 -15.21 -14.21
C THR A 253 -9.72 -16.47 -14.07
N ASN A 254 -9.09 -16.63 -12.91
CA ASN A 254 -8.50 -17.88 -12.45
C ASN A 254 -9.42 -18.48 -11.39
N GLY A 255 -9.36 -19.81 -11.24
CA GLY A 255 -9.95 -20.51 -10.11
C GLY A 255 -8.86 -20.82 -9.10
N GLU A 256 -8.93 -20.22 -7.93
CA GLU A 256 -7.97 -20.46 -6.86
C GLU A 256 -8.63 -21.04 -5.62
N ILE A 257 -7.99 -22.04 -5.03
CA ILE A 257 -8.51 -22.76 -3.88
C ILE A 257 -7.44 -22.81 -2.81
N ILE A 258 -7.85 -22.54 -1.57
CA ILE A 258 -7.05 -22.75 -0.38
C ILE A 258 -7.83 -23.66 0.55
N ILE A 259 -7.19 -24.73 0.99
CA ILE A 259 -7.76 -25.68 1.97
C ILE A 259 -6.81 -25.81 3.15
N GLY A 260 -7.37 -25.85 4.35
CA GLY A 260 -6.58 -26.07 5.57
C GLY A 260 -7.21 -25.50 6.82
N ASN A 261 -6.38 -25.24 7.82
CA ASN A 261 -6.76 -24.83 9.17
C ASN A 261 -5.58 -24.06 9.84
N SER A 262 -5.60 -23.94 11.16
CA SER A 262 -4.55 -23.27 11.95
C SER A 262 -3.19 -23.96 11.95
N GLU A 263 -3.11 -25.23 11.59
CA GLU A 263 -1.87 -26.01 11.58
C GLU A 263 -1.24 -26.10 10.18
N TRP A 264 -2.06 -26.11 9.12
CA TRP A 264 -1.59 -26.26 7.74
C TRP A 264 -2.51 -25.55 6.75
N LEU A 265 -1.93 -25.05 5.66
CA LEU A 265 -2.65 -24.48 4.52
C LEU A 265 -2.03 -24.98 3.22
N ILE A 266 -2.86 -25.37 2.27
CA ILE A 266 -2.47 -25.74 0.91
C ILE A 266 -3.21 -24.84 -0.08
N ALA A 267 -2.47 -24.22 -1.00
CA ALA A 267 -3.03 -23.38 -2.05
C ALA A 267 -2.79 -24.01 -3.43
N CYS A 268 -3.78 -23.93 -4.30
CA CYS A 268 -3.65 -24.24 -5.71
C CYS A 268 -4.33 -23.16 -6.57
N SER A 269 -3.82 -22.99 -7.78
CA SER A 269 -4.39 -22.11 -8.80
C SER A 269 -4.56 -22.90 -10.08
N ALA A 270 -5.70 -22.74 -10.73
CA ALA A 270 -6.05 -23.36 -12.00
C ALA A 270 -6.61 -22.31 -12.96
N SER A 271 -6.35 -22.47 -14.25
CA SER A 271 -7.05 -21.71 -15.27
C SER A 271 -8.51 -22.19 -15.30
N ALA A 272 -9.43 -21.36 -14.79
CA ALA A 272 -10.86 -21.64 -14.86
C ALA A 272 -11.46 -21.25 -16.22
N GLY A 273 -10.91 -20.21 -16.87
CA GLY A 273 -11.56 -19.57 -18.02
C GLY A 273 -12.80 -18.77 -17.60
N PRO A 274 -13.30 -17.84 -18.42
CA PRO A 274 -14.49 -17.06 -18.09
C PRO A 274 -15.76 -17.91 -18.00
#